data_AF-A0A3P9HWB3-F1
#
_entry.id   AF-A0A3P9HWB3-F1
#
_cell.length_a   1.000
_cell.length_b   1.000
_cell.length_c   1.000
_cell.angle_alpha   90.00
_cell.angle_beta   90.00
_cell.angle_gamma   90.00
#
_symmetry.space_group_name_H-M   'P 1'
#
loop_
_entity.id
_entity.type
_entity.pdbx_description
1 polymer ?
#
loop_
_entity_poly.entity_id
_entity_poly.type
_entity_poly.pdbx_seq_one_letter_code
_entity_poly.pdbx_strand_id
1 'polypeptide(L)'
;MKNAVPKNDKKRRKQLTEDIAKLEADLSQRHEEELQQLKSAPDKDVEEAENGVETLKVEAGEQEEVKQPRVTKAQKRRDKKAAQEKERDSRIAEAEVQNLQGVRHQEGVKLAQKLAEKTLQIKEISSDGHCMYRAVEDQLTQRSKPGLNVTFKELRSRTGEHMRNNPENFLPFLSNPTTGDTFTTDEFEKYCSEVEHTAAWGGQLELRALTHVLRLPIEVIQADSPTLKIGEEFDAEPITLVYMHHAYGLGEHYNSVEPLKNPANAEES
;
A
#
# COMPACT_ATOMS: atom_id res chain seq x y z
N MET A 1 -8.06 -27.64 -5.61
CA MET A 1 -8.99 -28.75 -5.95
C MET A 1 -10.41 -28.30 -5.63
N LYS A 2 -11.31 -28.27 -6.63
CA LYS A 2 -12.68 -27.76 -6.49
C LYS A 2 -13.61 -28.85 -5.93
N ASN A 3 -13.66 -29.00 -4.61
CA ASN A 3 -14.61 -29.89 -3.94
C ASN A 3 -15.95 -29.16 -3.69
N ALA A 4 -16.69 -28.84 -4.76
CA ALA A 4 -18.03 -28.29 -4.63
C ALA A 4 -19.02 -29.43 -4.31
N VAL A 5 -19.54 -29.48 -3.09
CA VAL A 5 -20.60 -30.44 -2.71
C VAL A 5 -21.94 -29.98 -3.32
N PRO A 6 -22.60 -30.80 -4.15
CA PRO A 6 -23.89 -30.46 -4.75
C PRO A 6 -24.96 -30.14 -3.69
N LYS A 7 -25.82 -29.15 -3.96
CA LYS A 7 -26.84 -28.65 -3.00
C LYS A 7 -27.77 -29.73 -2.43
N ASN A 8 -28.00 -30.83 -3.16
CA ASN A 8 -28.89 -31.92 -2.77
C ASN A 8 -28.26 -32.98 -1.84
N ASP A 9 -26.94 -32.98 -1.62
CA ASP A 9 -26.29 -33.99 -0.78
C ASP A 9 -26.14 -33.50 0.69
N LYS A 10 -27.23 -33.64 1.45
CA LYS A 10 -27.33 -33.19 2.85
C LYS A 10 -26.28 -33.86 3.76
N LYS A 11 -25.90 -35.11 3.46
CA LYS A 11 -24.94 -35.87 4.28
C LYS A 11 -23.52 -35.34 4.10
N ARG A 12 -23.09 -35.13 2.85
CA ARG A 12 -21.76 -34.57 2.57
C ARG A 12 -21.63 -33.12 3.05
N ARG A 13 -22.69 -32.32 2.99
CA ARG A 13 -22.68 -30.95 3.56
C ARG A 13 -22.50 -30.96 5.07
N LYS A 14 -23.22 -31.85 5.79
CA LYS A 14 -23.06 -32.00 7.24
C LYS A 14 -21.63 -32.41 7.61
N GLN A 15 -21.07 -33.38 6.90
CA GLN A 15 -19.68 -33.80 7.10
C GLN A 15 -18.71 -32.64 6.87
N LEU A 16 -18.88 -31.88 5.79
CA LEU A 16 -17.99 -30.77 5.46
C LEU A 16 -18.08 -29.64 6.49
N THR A 17 -19.26 -29.37 7.06
CA THR A 17 -19.43 -28.42 8.16
C THR A 17 -18.76 -28.91 9.45
N GLU A 18 -18.87 -30.21 9.76
CA GLU A 18 -18.19 -30.81 10.91
C GLU A 18 -16.65 -30.79 10.74
N ASP A 19 -16.16 -31.04 9.53
CA ASP A 19 -14.73 -30.98 9.21
C ASP A 19 -14.19 -29.54 9.32
N ILE A 20 -14.94 -28.53 8.87
CA ILE A 20 -14.58 -27.11 9.05
C ILE A 20 -14.51 -26.76 10.53
N ALA A 21 -15.55 -27.10 11.31
CA ALA A 21 -15.59 -26.79 12.73
C ALA A 21 -14.43 -27.47 13.49
N LYS A 22 -14.06 -28.68 13.10
CA LYS A 22 -12.89 -29.38 13.64
C LYS A 22 -11.59 -28.68 13.29
N LEU A 23 -11.38 -28.30 12.03
CA LEU A 23 -10.19 -27.59 11.59
C LEU A 23 -10.04 -26.22 12.29
N GLU A 24 -11.15 -25.52 12.51
CA GLU A 24 -11.18 -24.25 13.25
C GLU A 24 -10.81 -24.44 14.73
N ALA A 25 -11.31 -25.50 15.37
CA ALA A 25 -10.97 -25.84 16.75
C ALA A 25 -9.48 -26.21 16.88
N ASP A 26 -8.97 -27.07 15.99
CA ASP A 26 -7.57 -27.51 15.97
C ASP A 26 -6.61 -26.33 15.71
N LEU A 27 -7.00 -25.36 14.87
CA LEU A 27 -6.24 -24.12 14.66
C LEU A 27 -6.23 -23.24 15.91
N SER A 28 -7.38 -23.07 16.55
CA SER A 28 -7.52 -22.23 17.74
C SER A 28 -6.70 -22.78 18.91
N GLN A 29 -6.72 -24.10 19.10
CA GLN A 29 -5.92 -24.78 20.11
C GLN A 29 -4.41 -24.60 19.85
N ARG A 30 -3.95 -24.80 18.61
CA ARG A 30 -2.53 -24.60 18.26
C ARG A 30 -2.07 -23.17 18.55
N HIS A 31 -2.86 -22.16 18.18
CA HIS A 31 -2.51 -20.77 18.48
C HIS A 31 -2.46 -20.51 20.00
N GLU A 32 -3.35 -21.12 20.79
CA GLU A 32 -3.33 -20.98 22.24
C GLU A 32 -2.09 -21.65 22.86
N GLU A 33 -1.70 -22.82 22.36
CA GLU A 33 -0.47 -23.51 22.75
C GLU A 33 0.79 -22.71 22.36
N GLU A 34 0.85 -22.16 21.15
CA GLU A 34 1.94 -21.28 20.70
C GLU A 34 2.06 -20.02 21.58
N LEU A 35 0.93 -19.39 21.92
CA LEU A 35 0.91 -18.23 22.83
C LEU A 35 1.35 -18.58 24.25
N GLN A 36 1.04 -19.79 24.73
CA GLN A 36 1.53 -20.26 26.03
C GLN A 36 3.03 -20.56 25.99
N GLN A 37 3.51 -21.19 24.91
CA GLN A 37 4.94 -21.45 24.72
C GLN A 37 5.73 -20.15 24.68
N LEU A 38 5.25 -19.14 23.96
CA LEU A 38 5.89 -17.82 23.88
C LEU A 38 5.95 -17.10 25.24
N LYS A 39 4.94 -17.29 26.10
CA LYS A 39 4.91 -16.74 27.46
C LYS A 39 5.77 -17.53 28.45
N SER A 40 6.05 -18.80 28.16
CA SER A 40 6.83 -19.70 29.01
C SER A 40 8.30 -19.83 28.59
N ALA A 41 8.68 -19.30 27.43
CA ALA A 41 10.06 -19.22 27.01
C ALA A 41 10.79 -18.26 27.98
N PRO A 42 11.77 -18.74 28.75
CA PRO A 42 12.56 -17.86 29.59
C PRO A 42 13.43 -17.00 28.68
N ASP A 43 13.23 -15.68 28.73
CA ASP A 43 14.30 -14.75 28.42
C ASP A 43 15.48 -15.11 29.31
N LYS A 44 16.52 -15.66 28.69
CA LYS A 44 17.85 -15.58 29.27
C LYS A 44 18.24 -14.11 29.20
N ASP A 45 18.57 -13.57 30.37
CA ASP A 45 19.18 -12.26 30.63
C ASP A 45 18.22 -11.05 30.72
N VAL A 46 17.42 -10.98 31.80
CA VAL A 46 17.46 -9.84 32.74
C VAL A 46 17.19 -10.36 34.16
N GLU A 47 18.26 -10.56 34.92
CA GLU A 47 18.24 -10.88 36.34
C GLU A 47 17.86 -9.66 37.22
N GLU A 48 17.21 -9.98 38.34
CA GLU A 48 17.33 -9.33 39.65
C GLU A 48 16.78 -7.92 39.86
N ALA A 49 15.60 -7.84 40.47
CA ALA A 49 15.47 -7.36 41.85
C ALA A 49 14.00 -7.45 42.31
N GLU A 50 13.65 -8.47 43.09
CA GLU A 50 12.68 -8.36 44.20
C GLU A 50 12.52 -9.74 44.85
N ASN A 51 13.47 -10.10 45.71
CA ASN A 51 13.23 -11.05 46.79
C ASN A 51 14.28 -10.81 47.88
N GLY A 52 13.90 -10.02 48.87
CA GLY A 52 14.71 -9.81 50.05
C GLY A 52 13.90 -9.20 51.19
N VAL A 53 14.13 -9.75 52.38
CA VAL A 53 13.65 -9.36 53.72
C VAL A 53 12.34 -10.05 54.13
N GLU A 54 12.41 -11.32 54.53
CA GLU A 54 12.82 -11.87 55.84
C GLU A 54 11.71 -11.87 56.90
N THR A 55 11.36 -13.09 57.28
CA THR A 55 10.53 -13.46 58.42
C THR A 55 11.38 -13.44 59.69
N LEU A 56 11.17 -12.48 60.59
CA LEU A 56 11.69 -12.54 61.96
C LEU A 56 10.58 -12.18 62.95
N LYS A 57 10.18 -13.18 63.75
CA LYS A 57 9.31 -13.02 64.92
C LYS A 57 10.13 -12.47 66.08
N VAL A 58 9.69 -11.35 66.68
CA VAL A 58 9.90 -11.05 68.11
C VAL A 58 8.67 -10.27 68.62
N GLU A 59 8.28 -10.55 69.86
CA GLU A 59 7.01 -10.22 70.49
C GLU A 59 6.84 -8.74 70.93
N ALA A 60 5.56 -8.39 71.15
CA ALA A 60 5.00 -7.30 71.97
C ALA A 60 4.98 -5.86 71.40
N GLY A 61 3.76 -5.32 71.26
CA GLY A 61 3.50 -3.88 71.16
C GLY A 61 2.43 -3.52 70.13
N GLU A 62 1.35 -2.88 70.58
CA GLU A 62 0.22 -2.43 69.76
C GLU A 62 0.61 -1.37 68.71
N GLN A 63 -0.17 -1.32 67.61
CA GLN A 63 -0.57 -0.17 66.78
C GLN A 63 -0.17 -0.14 65.28
N GLU A 64 -1.23 0.13 64.50
CA GLU A 64 -1.35 0.59 63.10
C GLU A 64 -1.12 -0.39 61.92
N GLU A 65 -2.21 -1.09 61.55
CA GLU A 65 -2.42 -1.60 60.19
C GLU A 65 -2.53 -0.46 59.17
N VAL A 66 -1.49 -0.27 58.35
CA VAL A 66 -1.59 0.49 57.10
C VAL A 66 -2.40 -0.32 56.08
N LYS A 67 -3.71 -0.10 56.02
CA LYS A 67 -4.60 -0.69 55.01
C LYS A 67 -4.24 -0.16 53.62
N GLN A 68 -3.59 -0.98 52.80
CA GLN A 68 -3.42 -0.66 51.38
C GLN A 68 -4.80 -0.52 50.69
N PRO A 69 -5.02 0.51 49.85
CA PRO A 69 -6.31 0.71 49.20
C PRO A 69 -6.61 -0.44 48.25
N ARG A 70 -7.73 -1.14 48.47
CA ARG A 70 -8.21 -2.18 47.54
C ARG A 70 -8.59 -1.52 46.21
N VAL A 71 -7.75 -1.71 45.21
CA VAL A 71 -7.98 -1.27 43.82
C VAL A 71 -9.32 -1.82 43.35
N THR A 72 -10.22 -0.93 42.92
CA THR A 72 -11.58 -1.33 42.54
C THR A 72 -11.57 -2.13 41.24
N LYS A 73 -12.58 -2.99 41.05
CA LYS A 73 -12.75 -3.79 39.83
C LYS A 73 -12.90 -2.91 38.57
N ALA A 74 -13.40 -1.68 38.73
CA ALA A 74 -13.49 -0.68 37.68
C ALA A 74 -12.11 -0.06 37.34
N GLN A 75 -11.30 0.23 38.35
CA GLN A 75 -9.93 0.73 38.17
C GLN A 75 -9.07 -0.30 37.43
N LYS A 76 -9.10 -1.57 37.86
CA LYS A 76 -8.39 -2.68 37.19
C LYS A 76 -8.78 -2.88 35.72
N ARG A 77 -10.03 -2.58 35.33
CA ARG A 77 -10.49 -2.61 33.93
C ARG A 77 -9.95 -1.44 33.11
N ARG A 78 -9.89 -0.23 33.68
CA ARG A 78 -9.30 0.95 33.02
C ARG A 78 -7.81 0.77 32.83
N ASP A 79 -7.10 0.31 33.86
CA ASP A 79 -5.65 0.10 33.81
C ASP A 79 -5.29 -0.98 32.78
N LYS A 80 -6.08 -2.06 32.67
CA LYS A 80 -5.90 -3.08 31.61
C LYS A 80 -6.13 -2.51 30.20
N LYS A 81 -7.13 -1.66 29.99
CA LYS A 81 -7.38 -1.02 28.68
C LYS A 81 -6.24 -0.05 28.33
N ALA A 82 -5.80 0.77 29.28
CA ALA A 82 -4.69 1.69 29.10
C ALA A 82 -3.38 0.96 28.80
N ALA A 83 -3.11 -0.17 29.46
CA ALA A 83 -1.96 -1.01 29.15
C ALA A 83 -2.03 -1.59 27.73
N GLN A 84 -3.19 -2.08 27.29
CA GLN A 84 -3.38 -2.60 25.93
C GLN A 84 -3.25 -1.51 24.86
N GLU A 85 -3.73 -0.30 25.14
CA GLU A 85 -3.61 0.86 24.24
C GLU A 85 -2.15 1.31 24.14
N LYS A 86 -1.45 1.43 25.28
CA LYS A 86 -0.01 1.73 25.30
C LYS A 86 0.83 0.66 24.59
N GLU A 87 0.50 -0.61 24.75
CA GLU A 87 1.18 -1.72 24.07
C GLU A 87 0.91 -1.69 22.55
N ARG A 88 -0.32 -1.35 22.14
CA ARG A 88 -0.66 -1.15 20.74
C ARG A 88 0.10 0.04 20.16
N ASP A 89 0.16 1.15 20.89
CA ASP A 89 0.87 2.36 20.45
C ASP A 89 2.38 2.13 20.39
N SER A 90 2.96 1.38 21.34
CA SER A 90 4.37 0.95 21.28
C SER A 90 4.65 0.09 20.05
N ARG A 91 3.78 -0.88 19.75
CA ARG A 91 3.90 -1.71 18.55
C ARG A 91 3.78 -0.92 17.26
N ILE A 92 2.91 0.09 17.22
CA ILE A 92 2.78 1.01 16.07
C ILE A 92 4.07 1.83 15.93
N ALA A 93 4.59 2.40 17.03
CA ALA A 93 5.81 3.18 17.00
C ALA A 93 7.04 2.36 16.58
N GLU A 94 7.19 1.13 17.08
CA GLU A 94 8.25 0.21 16.66
C GLU A 94 8.13 -0.14 15.16
N ALA A 95 6.92 -0.39 14.68
CA ALA A 95 6.68 -0.63 13.26
C ALA A 95 6.98 0.62 12.41
N GLU A 96 6.68 1.83 12.88
CA GLU A 96 7.03 3.08 12.21
C GLU A 96 8.56 3.27 12.13
N VAL A 97 9.28 3.00 13.22
CA VAL A 97 10.76 3.05 13.24
C VAL A 97 11.36 2.04 12.26
N GLN A 98 10.82 0.81 12.18
CA GLN A 98 11.25 -0.16 11.17
C GLN A 98 10.90 0.30 9.74
N ASN A 99 9.77 0.97 9.55
CA ASN A 99 9.36 1.51 8.25
C ASN A 99 10.27 2.66 7.77
N LEU A 100 10.97 3.38 8.66
CA LEU A 100 11.95 4.41 8.25
C LEU A 100 13.10 3.83 7.41
N GLN A 101 13.49 2.58 7.67
CA GLN A 101 14.47 1.86 6.85
C GLN A 101 13.84 1.10 5.68
N GLY A 102 12.51 1.14 5.57
CA GLY A 102 11.76 0.47 4.53
C GLY A 102 12.07 1.04 3.15
N VAL A 103 12.09 0.16 2.14
CA VAL A 103 12.35 0.51 0.73
C VAL A 103 11.40 1.61 0.22
N ARG A 104 10.14 1.61 0.67
CA ARG A 104 9.16 2.67 0.36
C ARG A 104 9.57 4.04 0.89
N HIS A 105 10.03 4.11 2.14
CA HIS A 105 10.43 5.38 2.74
C HIS A 105 11.67 5.94 2.05
N GLN A 106 12.67 5.08 1.81
CA GLN A 106 13.88 5.45 1.08
C GLN A 106 13.57 5.94 -0.34
N GLU A 107 12.67 5.25 -1.05
CA GLU A 107 12.17 5.67 -2.36
C GLU A 107 11.50 7.06 -2.29
N GLY A 108 10.61 7.25 -1.31
CA GLY A 108 9.92 8.53 -1.08
C GLY A 108 10.88 9.69 -0.80
N VAL A 109 11.92 9.47 0.02
CA VAL A 109 12.94 10.49 0.33
C VAL A 109 13.71 10.89 -0.92
N LYS A 110 14.15 9.92 -1.74
CA LYS A 110 14.86 10.19 -3.00
C LYS A 110 13.98 10.98 -3.98
N LEU A 111 12.70 10.61 -4.11
CA LEU A 111 11.76 11.31 -4.96
C LEU A 111 11.49 12.74 -4.47
N ALA A 112 11.30 12.93 -3.17
CA ALA A 112 11.11 14.24 -2.57
C ALA A 112 12.31 15.17 -2.86
N GLN A 113 13.53 14.65 -2.76
CA GLN A 113 14.74 15.41 -3.11
C GLN A 113 14.75 15.83 -4.59
N LYS A 114 14.52 14.88 -5.52
CA LYS A 114 14.47 15.18 -6.97
C LYS A 114 13.38 16.18 -7.34
N LEU A 115 12.21 16.10 -6.68
CA LEU A 115 11.09 17.01 -6.92
C LEU A 115 11.35 18.40 -6.34
N ALA A 116 11.99 18.49 -5.18
CA ALA A 116 12.34 19.76 -4.54
C ALA A 116 13.27 20.61 -5.42
N GLU A 117 14.22 19.99 -6.14
CA GLU A 117 15.08 20.66 -7.14
C GLU A 117 14.26 21.32 -8.27
N LYS A 118 13.07 20.81 -8.55
CA LYS A 118 12.11 21.34 -9.53
C LYS A 118 11.00 22.19 -8.90
N THR A 119 11.08 22.51 -7.59
CA THR A 119 10.02 23.22 -6.84
C THR A 119 8.66 22.50 -6.85
N LEU A 120 8.68 21.17 -6.88
CA LEU A 120 7.50 20.30 -6.90
C LEU A 120 7.47 19.38 -5.68
N GLN A 121 6.31 18.78 -5.42
CA GLN A 121 6.13 17.69 -4.46
C GLN A 121 5.15 16.65 -5.01
N ILE A 122 5.15 15.45 -4.42
CA ILE A 122 4.22 14.38 -4.79
C ILE A 122 2.80 14.78 -4.41
N LYS A 123 1.87 14.63 -5.36
CA LYS A 123 0.44 14.63 -5.08
C LYS A 123 -0.10 13.21 -5.20
N GLU A 124 -0.53 12.66 -4.08
CA GLU A 124 -1.00 11.27 -4.01
C GLU A 124 -2.25 11.05 -4.87
N ILE A 125 -2.23 9.99 -5.66
CA ILE A 125 -3.32 9.52 -6.49
C ILE A 125 -3.85 8.19 -5.93
N SER A 126 -5.16 7.96 -6.05
CA SER A 126 -5.81 6.73 -5.58
C SER A 126 -5.20 5.48 -6.22
N SER A 127 -4.99 4.43 -5.42
CA SER A 127 -4.40 3.15 -5.81
C SER A 127 -5.43 2.18 -6.44
N ASP A 128 -6.23 2.66 -7.41
CA ASP A 128 -7.39 1.94 -7.96
C ASP A 128 -7.14 1.30 -9.35
N GLY A 129 -5.87 1.03 -9.71
CA GLY A 129 -5.48 0.49 -11.04
C GLY A 129 -5.64 1.49 -12.20
N HIS A 130 -6.24 2.66 -11.95
CA HIS A 130 -6.31 3.76 -12.90
C HIS A 130 -5.28 4.86 -12.59
N CYS A 131 -4.36 4.63 -11.65
CA CYS A 131 -3.44 5.64 -11.10
C CYS A 131 -2.68 6.42 -12.17
N MET A 132 -2.14 5.75 -13.20
CA MET A 132 -1.44 6.42 -14.32
C MET A 132 -2.35 7.43 -15.04
N TYR A 133 -3.55 7.00 -15.44
CA TYR A 133 -4.51 7.86 -16.14
C TYR A 133 -5.04 8.99 -15.26
N ARG A 134 -5.26 8.72 -13.96
CA ARG A 134 -5.66 9.74 -12.99
C ARG A 134 -4.57 10.77 -12.72
N ALA A 135 -3.31 10.35 -12.68
CA ALA A 135 -2.19 11.26 -12.55
C ALA A 135 -2.06 12.18 -13.78
N VAL A 136 -2.29 11.64 -14.98
CA VAL A 136 -2.35 12.43 -16.22
C VAL A 136 -3.56 13.38 -16.21
N GLU A 137 -4.76 12.90 -15.91
CA GLU A 137 -5.98 13.73 -15.76
C GLU A 137 -5.76 14.90 -14.79
N ASP A 138 -5.14 14.62 -13.65
CA ASP A 138 -4.82 15.63 -12.65
C ASP A 138 -3.82 16.68 -13.17
N GLN A 139 -2.72 16.24 -13.81
CA GLN A 139 -1.75 17.15 -14.43
C GLN A 139 -2.40 18.02 -15.52
N LEU A 140 -3.27 17.46 -16.37
CA LEU A 140 -3.97 18.23 -17.41
C LEU A 140 -4.91 19.27 -16.80
N THR A 141 -5.60 18.93 -15.71
CA THR A 141 -6.50 19.84 -15.00
C THR A 141 -5.73 21.02 -14.38
N GLN A 142 -4.58 20.76 -13.77
CA GLN A 142 -3.75 21.80 -13.16
C GLN A 142 -3.27 22.87 -14.17
N ARG A 143 -3.06 22.48 -15.44
CA ARG A 143 -2.52 23.38 -16.48
C ARG A 143 -3.49 24.46 -16.96
N SER A 144 -4.73 24.48 -16.50
CA SER A 144 -5.68 25.58 -16.71
C SER A 144 -5.80 26.04 -18.18
N LYS A 145 -5.64 25.14 -19.15
CA LYS A 145 -5.94 25.43 -20.56
C LYS A 145 -7.43 25.19 -20.80
N PRO A 146 -8.23 26.23 -21.14
CA PRO A 146 -9.64 26.06 -21.46
C PRO A 146 -9.79 25.02 -22.59
N GLY A 147 -10.53 23.94 -22.32
CA GLY A 147 -10.82 22.89 -23.31
C GLY A 147 -10.02 21.59 -23.20
N LEU A 148 -9.07 21.47 -22.25
CA LEU A 148 -8.27 20.24 -22.06
C LEU A 148 -8.69 19.39 -20.86
N ASN A 149 -9.91 19.59 -20.33
CA ASN A 149 -10.46 18.78 -19.25
C ASN A 149 -10.87 17.41 -19.78
N VAL A 150 -9.92 16.48 -19.79
CA VAL A 150 -10.11 15.10 -20.26
C VAL A 150 -10.14 14.17 -19.07
N THR A 151 -11.22 13.39 -18.95
CA THR A 151 -11.36 12.46 -17.83
C THR A 151 -10.45 11.24 -17.98
N PHE A 152 -10.10 10.55 -16.90
CA PHE A 152 -9.29 9.32 -17.00
C PHE A 152 -9.93 8.24 -17.89
N LYS A 153 -11.27 8.18 -17.95
CA LYS A 153 -12.00 7.25 -18.83
C LYS A 153 -11.83 7.61 -20.30
N GLU A 154 -11.92 8.89 -20.60
CA GLU A 154 -11.68 9.41 -21.95
C GLU A 154 -10.22 9.20 -22.36
N LEU A 155 -9.27 9.39 -21.44
CA LEU A 155 -7.85 9.08 -21.68
C LEU A 155 -7.65 7.60 -22.03
N ARG A 156 -8.30 6.68 -21.31
CA ARG A 156 -8.26 5.24 -21.62
C ARG A 156 -8.80 4.91 -23.00
N SER A 157 -9.97 5.45 -23.35
CA SER A 157 -10.59 5.21 -24.66
C SER A 157 -9.71 5.72 -25.80
N ARG A 158 -9.23 6.97 -25.70
CA ARG A 158 -8.31 7.51 -26.72
C ARG A 158 -6.99 6.75 -26.81
N THR A 159 -6.49 6.23 -25.69
CA THR A 159 -5.26 5.42 -25.66
C THR A 159 -5.48 4.11 -26.43
N GLY A 160 -6.52 3.34 -26.09
CA GLY A 160 -6.84 2.09 -26.77
C GLY A 160 -7.15 2.30 -28.26
N GLU A 161 -7.90 3.35 -28.61
CA GLU A 161 -8.17 3.73 -29.99
C GLU A 161 -6.90 4.09 -30.76
N HIS A 162 -6.01 4.90 -30.17
CA HIS A 162 -4.75 5.28 -30.80
C HIS A 162 -3.84 4.06 -31.03
N MET A 163 -3.73 3.16 -30.05
CA MET A 163 -2.94 1.94 -30.19
C MET A 163 -3.49 1.05 -31.32
N ARG A 164 -4.81 0.87 -31.37
CA ARG A 164 -5.50 0.11 -32.42
C ARG A 164 -5.27 0.69 -33.82
N ASN A 165 -5.23 2.01 -33.94
CA ASN A 165 -5.03 2.70 -35.22
C ASN A 165 -3.56 2.75 -35.68
N ASN A 166 -2.60 2.38 -34.82
CA ASN A 166 -1.17 2.46 -35.11
C ASN A 166 -0.41 1.19 -34.62
N PRO A 167 -0.87 -0.03 -34.96
CA PRO A 167 -0.38 -1.27 -34.38
C PRO A 167 1.12 -1.48 -34.57
N GLU A 168 1.70 -1.00 -35.68
CA GLU A 168 3.12 -1.12 -36.00
C GLU A 168 4.05 -0.48 -34.96
N ASN A 169 3.54 0.50 -34.19
CA ASN A 169 4.31 1.20 -33.16
C ASN A 169 4.23 0.53 -31.78
N PHE A 170 3.30 -0.41 -31.58
CA PHE A 170 3.02 -1.01 -30.27
C PHE A 170 3.17 -2.53 -30.25
N LEU A 171 2.68 -3.21 -31.30
CA LEU A 171 2.69 -4.66 -31.41
C LEU A 171 4.09 -5.29 -31.20
N PRO A 172 5.20 -4.73 -31.75
CA PRO A 172 6.54 -5.31 -31.56
C PRO A 172 7.02 -5.36 -30.10
N PHE A 173 6.40 -4.58 -29.21
CA PHE A 173 6.75 -4.49 -27.79
C PHE A 173 5.83 -5.31 -26.89
N LEU A 174 4.83 -5.99 -27.46
CA LEU A 174 3.87 -6.81 -26.74
C LEU A 174 4.13 -8.29 -27.01
N SER A 175 4.35 -9.04 -25.92
CA SER A 175 4.67 -10.47 -25.99
C SER A 175 3.78 -11.27 -25.06
N ASN A 176 3.37 -12.45 -25.51
CA ASN A 176 2.60 -13.38 -24.69
C ASN A 176 3.45 -13.82 -23.49
N PRO A 177 3.01 -13.62 -22.24
CA PRO A 177 3.81 -13.92 -21.06
C PRO A 177 4.10 -15.42 -20.88
N THR A 178 3.34 -16.29 -21.55
CA THR A 178 3.51 -17.74 -21.47
C THR A 178 4.43 -18.26 -22.58
N THR A 179 4.23 -17.81 -23.82
CA THR A 179 5.00 -18.32 -24.97
C THR A 179 6.23 -17.49 -25.30
N GLY A 180 6.24 -16.20 -24.91
CA GLY A 180 7.28 -15.24 -25.27
C GLY A 180 7.17 -14.70 -26.70
N ASP A 181 6.21 -15.20 -27.49
CA ASP A 181 5.99 -14.75 -28.85
C ASP A 181 5.35 -13.36 -28.88
N THR A 182 5.58 -12.61 -29.95
CA THR A 182 4.87 -11.35 -30.21
C THR A 182 3.37 -11.61 -30.28
N PHE A 183 2.57 -10.67 -29.76
CA PHE A 183 1.12 -10.77 -29.84
C PHE A 183 0.63 -10.97 -31.29
N THR A 184 -0.34 -11.85 -31.43
CA THR A 184 -1.19 -11.93 -32.62
C THR A 184 -2.10 -10.70 -32.72
N THR A 185 -2.67 -10.46 -33.91
CA THR A 185 -3.64 -9.38 -34.10
C THR A 185 -4.82 -9.47 -33.13
N ASP A 186 -5.32 -10.67 -32.86
CA ASP A 186 -6.46 -10.88 -31.96
C ASP A 186 -6.08 -10.61 -30.48
N GLU A 187 -4.86 -10.99 -30.06
CA GLU A 187 -4.34 -10.67 -28.73
C GLU A 187 -4.12 -9.17 -28.56
N PHE A 188 -3.65 -8.49 -29.61
CA PHE A 188 -3.48 -7.05 -29.60
C PHE A 188 -4.82 -6.30 -29.51
N GLU A 189 -5.83 -6.75 -30.24
CA GLU A 189 -7.18 -6.17 -30.13
C GLU A 189 -7.74 -6.36 -28.72
N LYS A 190 -7.56 -7.56 -28.14
CA LYS A 190 -7.94 -7.83 -26.75
C LYS A 190 -7.22 -6.90 -25.78
N TYR A 191 -5.92 -6.70 -25.96
CA TYR A 191 -5.12 -5.79 -25.14
C TYR A 191 -5.62 -4.33 -25.24
N CYS A 192 -5.88 -3.83 -26.44
CA CYS A 192 -6.45 -2.50 -26.64
C CYS A 192 -7.82 -2.36 -25.95
N SER A 193 -8.66 -3.39 -26.02
CA SER A 193 -9.95 -3.44 -25.33
C SER A 193 -9.80 -3.42 -23.80
N GLU A 194 -8.82 -4.14 -23.25
CA GLU A 194 -8.51 -4.15 -21.82
C GLU A 194 -8.03 -2.78 -21.33
N VAL A 195 -7.14 -2.13 -22.10
CA VAL A 195 -6.67 -0.77 -21.85
C VAL A 195 -7.84 0.21 -21.77
N GLU A 196 -8.79 0.09 -22.69
CA GLU A 196 -9.94 0.99 -22.82
C GLU A 196 -11.02 0.77 -21.75
N HIS A 197 -11.39 -0.47 -21.47
CA HIS A 197 -12.61 -0.78 -20.70
C HIS A 197 -12.37 -1.29 -19.27
N THR A 198 -11.13 -1.46 -18.84
CA THR A 198 -10.82 -2.06 -17.53
C THR A 198 -9.87 -1.20 -16.68
N ALA A 199 -9.52 -1.71 -15.50
CA ALA A 199 -8.49 -1.15 -14.63
C ALA A 199 -7.10 -1.79 -14.88
N ALA A 200 -6.86 -2.35 -16.07
CA ALA A 200 -5.54 -2.83 -16.48
C ALA A 200 -4.51 -1.72 -16.28
N TRP A 201 -3.40 -2.04 -15.61
CA TRP A 201 -2.35 -1.07 -15.29
C TRP A 201 -1.72 -0.56 -16.57
N GLY A 202 -1.53 0.76 -16.65
CA GLY A 202 -0.83 1.37 -17.78
C GLY A 202 0.67 1.48 -17.50
N GLY A 203 1.46 1.47 -18.56
CA GLY A 203 2.90 1.64 -18.52
C GLY A 203 3.42 2.49 -19.67
N GLN A 204 4.64 2.19 -20.11
CA GLN A 204 5.35 2.99 -21.09
C GLN A 204 4.64 3.06 -22.46
N LEU A 205 3.99 1.98 -22.90
CA LEU A 205 3.28 1.95 -24.18
C LEU A 205 2.05 2.87 -24.16
N GLU A 206 1.29 2.83 -23.07
CA GLU A 206 0.12 3.70 -22.88
C GLU A 206 0.56 5.16 -22.73
N LEU A 207 1.64 5.45 -22.00
CA LEU A 207 2.21 6.80 -21.93
C LEU A 207 2.67 7.30 -23.31
N ARG A 208 3.30 6.43 -24.12
CA ARG A 208 3.68 6.76 -25.50
C ARG A 208 2.45 7.10 -26.34
N ALA A 209 1.41 6.28 -26.29
CA ALA A 209 0.14 6.57 -26.97
C ALA A 209 -0.48 7.89 -26.47
N LEU A 210 -0.48 8.14 -25.17
CA LEU A 210 -1.01 9.37 -24.58
C LEU A 210 -0.25 10.62 -25.06
N THR A 211 1.07 10.56 -25.21
CA THR A 211 1.84 11.71 -25.74
C THR A 211 1.37 12.07 -27.15
N HIS A 212 1.06 11.08 -27.98
CA HIS A 212 0.54 11.28 -29.35
C HIS A 212 -0.90 11.79 -29.36
N VAL A 213 -1.77 11.22 -28.51
CA VAL A 213 -3.17 11.65 -28.36
C VAL A 213 -3.26 13.10 -27.88
N LEU A 214 -2.45 13.47 -26.90
CA LEU A 214 -2.49 14.79 -26.26
C LEU A 214 -1.62 15.82 -26.98
N ARG A 215 -0.70 15.38 -27.86
CA ARG A 215 0.36 16.21 -28.45
C ARG A 215 1.19 16.92 -27.39
N LEU A 216 1.49 16.21 -26.30
CA LEU A 216 2.21 16.73 -25.14
C LEU A 216 3.29 15.74 -24.67
N PRO A 217 4.51 16.21 -24.37
CA PRO A 217 5.50 15.35 -23.73
C PRO A 217 5.10 14.99 -22.29
N ILE A 218 5.58 13.83 -21.84
CA ILE A 218 5.42 13.35 -20.46
C ILE A 218 6.80 13.09 -19.87
N GLU A 219 7.06 13.64 -18.70
CA GLU A 219 8.25 13.41 -17.89
C GLU A 219 7.88 12.49 -16.70
N VAL A 220 8.57 11.37 -16.52
CA VAL A 220 8.33 10.41 -15.43
C VAL A 220 9.55 10.36 -14.51
N ILE A 221 9.38 10.82 -13.27
CA ILE A 221 10.43 10.85 -12.26
C ILE A 221 10.36 9.57 -11.41
N GLN A 222 11.50 8.90 -11.29
CA GLN A 222 11.70 7.67 -10.52
C GLN A 222 12.83 7.86 -9.50
N ALA A 223 12.85 7.08 -8.42
CA ALA A 223 13.88 7.23 -7.38
C ALA A 223 15.27 6.83 -7.87
N ASP A 224 15.41 5.61 -8.42
CA ASP A 224 16.70 5.00 -8.72
C ASP A 224 17.11 5.07 -10.20
N SER A 225 16.28 5.69 -11.03
CA SER A 225 16.54 5.86 -12.47
C SER A 225 16.58 7.33 -12.87
N PRO A 226 17.26 7.67 -13.99
CA PRO A 226 17.12 8.97 -14.63
C PRO A 226 15.67 9.26 -14.99
N THR A 227 15.32 10.53 -15.06
CA THR A 227 13.98 10.94 -15.46
C THR A 227 13.71 10.52 -16.90
N LEU A 228 12.63 9.76 -17.12
CA LEU A 228 12.22 9.31 -18.44
C LEU A 228 11.40 10.40 -19.14
N LYS A 229 11.79 10.78 -20.35
CA LYS A 229 11.03 11.70 -21.19
C LYS A 229 10.42 10.94 -22.36
N ILE A 230 9.12 11.12 -22.57
CA ILE A 230 8.35 10.46 -23.62
C ILE A 230 7.65 11.55 -24.43
N GLY A 231 7.65 11.42 -25.75
CA GLY A 231 6.99 12.41 -26.61
C GLY A 231 7.83 13.65 -26.89
N GLU A 232 9.17 13.53 -26.87
CA GLU A 232 10.11 14.65 -27.12
C GLU A 232 9.95 15.26 -28.52
N GLU A 233 9.24 14.60 -29.44
CA GLU A 233 8.86 15.16 -30.74
C GLU A 233 7.84 16.30 -30.66
N PHE A 234 7.18 16.51 -29.52
CA PHE A 234 6.19 17.57 -29.33
C PHE A 234 6.81 18.79 -28.64
N ASP A 235 6.73 19.95 -29.30
CA ASP A 235 7.20 21.21 -28.74
C ASP A 235 6.16 21.83 -27.80
N ALA A 236 6.01 21.22 -26.63
CA ALA A 236 5.18 21.71 -25.55
C ALA A 236 5.83 21.41 -24.20
N GLU A 237 5.51 22.19 -23.18
CA GLU A 237 6.01 21.94 -21.84
C GLU A 237 5.46 20.58 -21.31
N PRO A 238 6.31 19.69 -20.78
CA PRO A 238 5.90 18.33 -20.38
C PRO A 238 4.95 18.35 -19.19
N ILE A 239 4.05 17.37 -19.08
CA ILE A 239 3.43 17.04 -17.78
C ILE A 239 4.37 16.14 -16.99
N THR A 240 4.34 16.24 -15.66
CA THR A 240 5.25 15.47 -14.80
C THR A 240 4.48 14.44 -14.00
N LEU A 241 4.92 13.19 -14.05
CA LEU A 241 4.42 12.08 -13.25
C LEU A 241 5.54 11.57 -12.35
N VAL A 242 5.15 10.97 -11.23
CA VAL A 242 6.06 10.27 -10.33
C VAL A 242 5.72 8.79 -10.38
N TYR A 243 6.73 7.96 -10.62
CA TYR A 243 6.58 6.52 -10.59
C TYR A 243 7.34 5.94 -9.39
N MET A 244 6.62 5.14 -8.61
CA MET A 244 7.12 4.49 -7.40
C MET A 244 7.00 2.98 -7.58
N HIS A 245 8.09 2.25 -7.36
CA HIS A 245 8.13 0.79 -7.38
C HIS A 245 7.64 0.15 -6.07
N HIS A 246 7.64 0.91 -4.97
CA HIS A 246 7.35 0.41 -3.63
C HIS A 246 6.28 1.23 -2.90
N ALA A 247 5.42 1.95 -3.63
CA ALA A 247 4.40 2.82 -3.04
C ALA A 247 3.39 2.06 -2.16
N TYR A 248 2.98 0.85 -2.58
CA TYR A 248 1.98 0.04 -1.88
C TYR A 248 2.40 -1.43 -1.83
N GLY A 249 1.61 -2.27 -1.15
CA GLY A 249 1.87 -3.71 -1.07
C GLY A 249 1.93 -4.44 -2.42
N LEU A 250 1.35 -3.85 -3.47
CA LEU A 250 1.43 -4.34 -4.86
C LEU A 250 2.60 -3.72 -5.65
N GLY A 251 3.42 -2.88 -5.01
CA GLY A 251 4.63 -2.27 -5.55
C GLY A 251 4.35 -0.98 -6.32
N GLU A 252 3.97 -1.14 -7.57
CA GLU A 252 4.07 -0.10 -8.60
C GLU A 252 2.88 0.88 -8.59
N HIS A 253 3.18 2.18 -8.68
CA HIS A 253 2.14 3.21 -8.68
C HIS A 253 2.60 4.52 -9.31
N TYR A 254 1.68 5.18 -10.00
CA TYR A 254 1.88 6.54 -10.51
C TYR A 254 1.17 7.57 -9.63
N ASN A 255 1.89 8.63 -9.29
CA ASN A 255 1.36 9.82 -8.65
C ASN A 255 1.50 11.04 -9.57
N SER A 256 0.70 12.06 -9.29
CA SER A 256 0.83 13.39 -9.89
C SER A 256 1.86 14.20 -9.08
N VAL A 257 2.16 15.40 -9.57
CA VAL A 257 2.93 16.40 -8.81
C VAL A 257 2.09 17.65 -8.61
N GLU A 258 2.44 18.42 -7.59
CA GLU A 258 1.91 19.77 -7.38
C GLU A 258 3.04 20.71 -6.97
N PRO A 259 2.87 22.04 -7.07
CA PRO A 259 3.86 23.00 -6.57
C PRO A 259 4.22 22.72 -5.11
N LEU A 260 5.50 22.84 -4.79
CA LEU A 260 5.99 22.68 -3.42
C LEU A 260 5.32 23.74 -2.52
N LYS A 261 4.53 23.29 -1.56
CA LYS A 261 3.89 24.17 -0.58
C LYS A 261 4.96 24.74 0.33
N ASN A 262 5.02 26.06 0.44
CA ASN A 262 5.90 26.70 1.41
C ASN A 262 5.48 26.27 2.82
N PRO A 263 6.42 25.88 3.71
CA PRO A 263 6.11 25.46 5.07
C PRO A 263 5.42 26.55 5.89
N ALA A 264 5.50 27.83 5.48
CA ALA A 264 4.81 28.95 6.12
C ALA A 264 3.27 28.97 5.92
N ASN A 265 2.73 28.22 4.94
CA ASN A 265 1.28 28.17 4.66
C ASN A 265 0.60 26.91 5.23
N ALA A 266 1.32 26.06 5.97
CA ALA A 266 0.79 24.81 6.51
C ALA A 266 0.08 24.96 7.87
N GLU A 267 0.13 26.14 8.50
CA GLU A 267 -0.55 26.41 9.77
C GLU A 267 -1.98 26.97 9.62
N GLU A 268 -2.49 27.17 8.40
CA GLU A 268 -3.82 27.75 8.16
C GLU A 268 -4.81 26.81 7.44
N SER A 269 -4.70 25.49 7.57
CA SER A 269 -5.70 24.55 7.02
C SER A 269 -6.09 23.43 7.96
#